data_AF-I7ITF3-F1
#
_entry.id   AF-I7ITF3-F1
#
_cell.length_a   1.000
_cell.length_b   1.000
_cell.length_c   1.000
_cell.angle_alpha   90.00
_cell.angle_beta   90.00
_cell.angle_gamma   90.00
#
_symmetry.space_group_name_H-M   'P 1'
#
loop_
_entity.id
_entity.type
_entity.pdbx_description
1 polymer ?
#
loop_
_entity_poly.entity_id
_entity_poly.type
_entity_poly.pdbx_seq_one_letter_code
_entity_poly.pdbx_strand_id
1 'polypeptide(L)'
;MLSKIFNAIKCLLQRKGKFVGRDKSENFYYESDTGKRWVIYSSVPEPTIIPQEWHTWIHYTDNVVPVNDKKIKVKHTSNLTSTKDVHHSNQKAKNYYKSWNPNNN
;
A
#
# COMPACT_ATOMS: atom_id res chain seq x y z
N MET A 1 -12.17 -16.54 21.76
CA MET A 1 -11.91 -17.72 20.88
C MET A 1 -11.22 -17.32 19.58
N LEU A 2 -11.71 -16.30 18.86
CA LEU A 2 -11.17 -15.85 17.56
C LEU A 2 -9.68 -15.45 17.60
N SER A 3 -9.22 -14.78 18.66
CA SER A 3 -7.82 -14.36 18.80
C SER A 3 -6.84 -15.54 18.89
N LYS A 4 -7.24 -16.66 19.50
CA LYS A 4 -6.41 -17.87 19.60
C LYS A 4 -6.24 -18.54 18.23
N ILE A 5 -7.32 -18.60 17.45
CA ILE A 5 -7.31 -19.15 16.08
C ILE A 5 -6.46 -18.27 15.17
N PHE A 6 -6.63 -16.95 15.24
CA PHE A 6 -5.82 -16.01 14.46
C PHE A 6 -4.33 -16.14 14.78
N ASN A 7 -3.96 -16.19 16.06
CA ASN A 7 -2.57 -16.38 16.47
C ASN A 7 -2.00 -17.74 16.04
N ALA A 8 -2.82 -18.80 16.09
CA ALA A 8 -2.41 -20.11 15.60
C ALA A 8 -2.14 -20.11 14.09
N ILE A 9 -3.04 -19.54 13.28
CA ILE A 9 -2.85 -19.40 11.83
C ILE A 9 -1.62 -18.55 11.53
N LYS A 10 -1.45 -17.43 12.22
CA LYS A 10 -0.27 -16.57 12.09
C LYS A 10 1.02 -17.34 12.40
N CYS A 11 1.03 -18.15 13.45
CA CYS A 11 2.20 -18.98 13.81
C CYS A 11 2.49 -20.04 12.74
N LEU A 12 1.46 -20.71 12.21
CA LEU A 12 1.62 -21.68 11.13
C LEU A 12 2.19 -21.06 9.85
N LEU A 13 1.75 -19.86 9.48
CA LEU A 13 2.28 -19.15 8.31
C LEU A 13 3.72 -18.69 8.53
N GLN A 14 4.06 -18.20 9.73
CA GLN A 14 5.44 -17.81 10.07
C GLN A 14 6.41 -18.99 10.03
N ARG A 15 5.98 -20.19 10.43
CA ARG A 15 6.84 -21.40 10.42
C ARG A 15 7.07 -21.97 9.02
N LYS A 16 6.27 -21.58 8.02
CA LYS A 16 6.36 -22.10 6.65
C LYS A 16 7.35 -21.36 5.75
N GLY A 17 7.93 -20.25 6.22
CA GLY A 17 8.84 -19.44 5.42
C GLY A 17 9.90 -18.74 6.25
N LYS A 18 10.95 -18.31 5.57
CA LYS A 18 12.00 -17.48 6.13
C LYS A 18 11.51 -16.04 6.24
N PHE A 19 11.75 -15.40 7.37
CA PHE A 19 11.50 -13.98 7.55
C PHE A 19 12.47 -13.15 6.70
N VAL A 20 11.94 -12.28 5.85
CA VAL A 20 12.71 -11.45 4.93
C VAL A 20 12.89 -10.04 5.46
N GLY A 21 11.82 -9.45 6.00
CA GLY A 21 11.88 -8.12 6.58
C GLY A 21 10.51 -7.57 6.97
N ARG A 22 10.53 -6.31 7.42
CA ARG A 22 9.35 -5.58 7.89
C ARG A 22 9.31 -4.21 7.22
N ASP A 23 8.12 -3.73 6.92
CA ASP A 23 7.92 -2.36 6.45
C ASP A 23 7.60 -1.36 7.57
N LYS A 24 7.42 -0.08 7.20
CA LYS A 24 7.05 1.01 8.13
C LYS A 24 5.63 0.88 8.70
N SER A 25 4.79 0.06 8.08
CA SER A 25 3.42 -0.22 8.51
C SER A 25 3.36 -1.49 9.39
N GLU A 26 4.51 -1.99 9.82
CA GLU A 26 4.65 -3.18 10.66
C GLU A 26 4.18 -4.49 9.99
N ASN A 27 4.05 -4.52 8.66
CA ASN A 27 3.76 -5.75 7.94
C ASN A 27 5.01 -6.62 7.84
N PHE A 28 4.85 -7.92 7.97
CA PHE A 28 5.94 -8.89 7.95
C PHE A 28 5.95 -9.66 6.64
N TYR A 29 7.12 -9.73 6.00
CA TYR A 29 7.30 -10.37 4.70
C TYR A 29 8.08 -11.67 4.84
N TYR A 30 7.62 -12.71 4.17
CA TYR A 30 8.18 -14.06 4.22
C TYR A 30 8.37 -14.64 2.84
N GLU A 31 9.36 -15.52 2.70
CA GLU A 31 9.65 -16.28 1.49
C GLU A 31 9.87 -17.75 1.85
N SER A 32 9.30 -18.68 1.08
CA SER A 32 9.58 -20.11 1.21
C SER A 32 10.85 -20.50 0.46
N ASP A 33 11.41 -21.66 0.79
CA ASP A 33 12.55 -22.23 0.04
C ASP A 33 12.22 -22.51 -1.43
N THR A 34 10.93 -22.63 -1.76
CA THR A 34 10.41 -22.77 -3.12
C THR A 34 10.19 -21.43 -3.83
N GLY A 35 10.53 -20.31 -3.20
CA GLY A 35 10.40 -18.96 -3.75
C GLY A 35 8.99 -18.36 -3.64
N LYS A 36 8.04 -18.97 -2.91
CA LYS A 36 6.73 -18.35 -2.69
C LYS A 36 6.83 -17.24 -1.66
N ARG A 37 6.26 -16.08 -1.95
CA ARG A 37 6.28 -14.92 -1.07
C ARG A 37 4.90 -14.60 -0.53
N TRP A 38 4.82 -14.18 0.74
CA TRP A 38 3.58 -13.70 1.35
C TRP A 38 3.86 -12.62 2.40
N VAL A 39 2.82 -11.84 2.68
CA VAL A 39 2.80 -10.81 3.71
C VAL A 39 1.83 -11.18 4.82
N ILE A 40 2.20 -10.89 6.06
CA ILE A 40 1.33 -10.95 7.23
C ILE A 40 1.11 -9.51 7.69
N TYR A 41 -0.10 -9.00 7.49
CA TYR A 41 -0.47 -7.64 7.88
C TYR A 41 -0.48 -7.48 9.41
N SER A 42 -0.05 -6.30 9.87
CA SER A 42 -0.15 -5.90 11.28
C SER A 42 -1.58 -5.54 11.68
N SER A 43 -2.33 -4.97 10.75
CA SER A 43 -3.68 -4.44 10.91
C SER A 43 -4.71 -5.21 10.06
N VAL A 44 -5.88 -4.59 9.82
CA VAL A 44 -6.86 -5.09 8.86
C VAL A 44 -6.16 -5.38 7.53
N PRO A 45 -6.32 -6.60 6.98
CA PRO A 45 -5.67 -6.97 5.72
C PRO A 45 -6.18 -6.11 4.57
N GLU A 46 -5.34 -5.20 4.08
CA GLU A 46 -5.64 -4.35 2.94
C GLU A 46 -4.42 -4.30 2.01
N PRO A 47 -4.50 -4.82 0.77
CA PRO A 47 -3.35 -4.91 -0.14
C PRO A 47 -2.66 -3.58 -0.42
N THR A 48 -3.42 -2.48 -0.42
CA THR A 48 -2.92 -1.14 -0.71
C THR A 48 -2.07 -0.54 0.41
N ILE A 49 -1.99 -1.17 1.58
CA ILE A 49 -1.08 -0.74 2.67
C ILE A 49 0.38 -1.07 2.34
N ILE A 50 0.64 -2.05 1.46
CA ILE A 50 2.00 -2.44 1.07
C ILE A 50 2.69 -1.26 0.37
N PRO A 51 3.85 -0.80 0.86
CA PRO A 51 4.60 0.27 0.20
C PRO A 51 5.22 -0.20 -1.11
N GLN A 52 5.47 0.74 -2.01
CA GLN A 52 5.96 0.49 -3.37
C GLN A 52 7.16 -0.48 -3.46
N GLU A 53 8.17 -0.31 -2.61
CA GLU A 53 9.37 -1.14 -2.62
C GLU A 53 9.06 -2.62 -2.32
N TRP A 54 8.19 -2.87 -1.34
CA TRP A 54 7.73 -4.22 -0.99
C TRP A 54 6.71 -4.77 -1.98
N HIS A 55 5.96 -3.89 -2.66
CA HIS A 55 5.05 -4.27 -3.74
C HIS A 55 5.81 -4.87 -4.94
N THR A 56 6.93 -4.27 -5.34
CA THR A 56 7.76 -4.80 -6.42
C THR A 56 8.31 -6.20 -6.08
N TRP A 57 8.73 -6.39 -4.82
CA TRP A 57 9.28 -7.65 -4.32
C TRP A 57 8.21 -8.76 -4.21
N ILE A 58 7.03 -8.46 -3.65
CA ILE A 58 5.95 -9.44 -3.47
C ILE A 58 5.36 -9.90 -4.80
N HIS A 59 5.40 -9.04 -5.83
CA HIS A 59 4.92 -9.33 -7.19
C HIS A 59 6.01 -9.89 -8.12
N TYR A 60 7.16 -10.33 -7.61
CA TYR A 60 8.25 -10.92 -8.39
C TYR A 60 8.80 -10.03 -9.52
N THR A 61 8.56 -8.72 -9.45
CA THR A 61 9.04 -7.78 -10.46
C THR A 61 10.53 -7.48 -10.26
N ASP A 62 10.96 -7.44 -9.00
CA ASP A 62 12.37 -7.35 -8.61
C ASP A 62 12.62 -8.33 -7.46
N ASN A 63 13.79 -8.96 -7.46
CA ASN A 63 14.22 -9.89 -6.41
C ASN A 63 15.05 -9.22 -5.33
N VAL A 64 15.42 -7.95 -5.53
CA VAL A 64 16.10 -7.16 -4.50
C VAL A 64 15.17 -6.98 -3.31
N VAL A 65 15.59 -7.51 -2.16
CA VAL A 65 14.91 -7.24 -0.89
C VAL A 65 15.02 -5.75 -0.60
N PRO A 66 13.92 -5.05 -0.34
CA PRO A 66 13.96 -3.61 -0.12
C PRO A 66 14.67 -3.29 1.20
N VAL A 67 15.94 -2.94 1.09
CA VAL A 67 16.73 -2.33 2.17
C VAL A 67 16.28 -0.87 2.30
N ASN A 68 16.29 -0.33 3.52
CA ASN A 68 15.68 0.95 3.95
C ASN A 68 16.21 2.23 3.24
N ASP A 69 16.90 2.10 2.11
CA ASP A 69 17.88 3.06 1.60
C ASP A 69 17.56 3.70 0.25
N LYS A 70 16.28 3.87 -0.10
CA LYS A 70 15.93 4.67 -1.27
C LYS A 70 15.07 5.87 -0.91
N LYS A 71 15.46 7.00 -1.50
CA LYS A 71 14.84 8.34 -1.41
C LYS A 71 13.39 8.26 -1.93
N ILE A 72 12.48 7.73 -1.11
CA ILE A 72 11.05 7.75 -1.40
C ILE A 72 10.64 9.22 -1.46
N LYS A 73 10.34 9.72 -2.67
CA LYS A 73 9.97 11.13 -2.89
C LYS A 73 8.58 11.45 -2.34
N VAL A 74 7.69 10.45 -2.25
CA VAL A 74 6.29 10.61 -1.81
C VAL A 74 5.97 9.53 -0.79
N LYS A 75 5.46 9.94 0.38
CA LYS A 75 5.06 9.01 1.43
C LYS A 75 3.93 8.11 0.92
N HIS A 76 4.07 6.80 1.13
CA HIS A 76 3.03 5.82 0.79
C HIS A 76 1.74 6.11 1.58
N THR A 77 0.62 6.08 0.88
CA THR A 77 -0.74 6.19 1.45
C THR A 77 -1.57 5.04 0.92
N SER A 78 -2.33 4.39 1.80
CA SER A 78 -3.27 3.32 1.42
C SER A 78 -4.42 3.86 0.56
N ASN A 79 -5.27 2.96 0.07
CA ASN A 79 -6.42 3.37 -0.72
C ASN A 79 -7.45 4.04 0.19
N LEU A 80 -7.84 5.26 -0.16
CA LEU A 80 -8.85 6.05 0.55
C LEU A 80 -10.21 6.01 -0.17
N THR A 81 -10.41 5.07 -1.08
CA THR A 81 -11.71 4.87 -1.76
C THR A 81 -12.81 4.64 -0.73
N SER A 82 -13.97 5.27 -0.94
CA SER A 82 -15.12 5.23 -0.02
C SER A 82 -14.88 5.85 1.36
N THR A 83 -13.78 6.60 1.55
CA THR A 83 -13.57 7.44 2.74
C THR A 83 -13.85 8.92 2.45
N LYS A 84 -13.91 9.74 3.50
CA LYS A 84 -14.08 11.21 3.36
C LYS A 84 -12.92 11.86 2.60
N ASP A 85 -11.74 11.24 2.64
CA ASP A 85 -10.52 11.74 2.03
C ASP A 85 -10.30 11.16 0.62
N VAL A 86 -11.36 10.67 -0.03
CA VAL A 86 -11.30 10.17 -1.40
C VAL A 86 -10.90 11.29 -2.37
N HIS A 87 -10.13 10.95 -3.40
CA HIS A 87 -9.68 11.93 -4.38
C HIS A 87 -10.87 12.47 -5.19
N HIS A 88 -11.15 13.77 -5.04
CA HIS A 88 -12.11 14.50 -5.87
C HIS A 88 -11.36 15.31 -6.93
N SER A 89 -11.71 15.12 -8.20
CA SER A 89 -11.18 15.99 -9.26
C SER A 89 -11.73 17.39 -9.06
N ASN A 90 -10.86 18.36 -8.81
CA ASN A 90 -11.21 19.77 -8.89
C ASN A 90 -11.46 20.13 -10.35
N GLN A 91 -12.69 19.94 -10.82
CA GLN A 91 -13.12 20.42 -12.14
C GLN A 91 -13.20 21.94 -12.08
N LYS A 92 -12.06 22.61 -12.21
CA LYS A 92 -12.06 24.03 -12.57
C LYS A 92 -12.65 24.09 -13.97
N ALA A 93 -13.89 24.58 -14.09
CA ALA A 93 -14.48 24.88 -15.38
C ALA A 93 -13.52 25.82 -16.12
N LYS A 94 -12.83 25.31 -17.14
CA LYS A 94 -12.05 26.15 -18.04
C LYS A 94 -13.06 26.89 -18.91
N ASN A 95 -13.33 28.14 -18.56
CA ASN A 95 -14.13 29.02 -19.39
C ASN A 95 -13.29 29.37 -20.63
N TYR A 96 -13.48 28.62 -21.72
CA TYR A 96 -12.83 28.88 -23.00
C TYR A 96 -13.27 30.23 -23.61
N TYR A 97 -14.44 30.70 -23.22
CA TYR A 97 -15.00 31.99 -23.61
C TYR A 97 -15.14 32.89 -22.38
N LYS A 98 -14.80 34.18 -22.55
CA LYS A 98 -15.15 35.20 -21.58
C LYS A 98 -16.61 35.57 -21.77
N SER A 99 -17.41 35.52 -20.70
CA SER A 99 -18.77 36.04 -20.71
C SER A 99 -18.73 37.55 -21.00
N TRP A 100 -19.53 37.98 -21.97
CA TRP A 100 -19.70 39.40 -22.27
C TRP A 100 -20.52 40.06 -21.15
N ASN A 101 -20.10 41.24 -20.68
CA ASN A 101 -20.78 42.01 -19.63
C ASN A 101 -21.26 43.37 -20.19
N PRO A 102 -22.58 43.64 -20.25
CA PRO A 102 -23.14 44.87 -20.84
C PRO A 102 -22.87 46.15 -20.04
N ASN A 103 -22.60 46.06 -18.74
CA ASN A 103 -22.51 47.21 -17.83
C ASN A 103 -21.09 47.79 -17.68
N ASN A 104 -20.20 47.54 -18.65
CA ASN A 104 -18.93 48.26 -18.74
C ASN A 104 -19.17 49.60 -19.45
N ASN A 105 -19.71 50.58 -18.72
CA ASN A 105 -19.74 52.00 -19.10
C ASN A 105 -19.48 52.86 -17.87
#